data_AF-A0A7J7LF07-F1
#
_entry.id   AF-A0A7J7LF07-F1
#
_cell.length_a   1.000
_cell.length_b   1.000
_cell.length_c   1.000
_cell.angle_alpha   90.00
_cell.angle_beta   90.00
_cell.angle_gamma   90.00
#
_symmetry.space_group_name_H-M   'P 1'
#
loop_
_entity.id
_entity.type
_entity.pdbx_description
1 polymer ?
#
loop_
_entity_poly.entity_id
_entity_poly.type
_entity_poly.pdbx_seq_one_letter_code
_entity_poly.pdbx_strand_id
1 'polypeptide(L)'
;MERIVGSYDEGYFKMPFLTIKLLNANPGSIISCSRDDATLQWTRTMVMFKASYDGWLRGCRPVLELDGCFLKGKYGGACLSIIGFDGNNDRQKGLIKAVADNFYNCNHRYCSEYHWVSTYMKAYASTVYPVADETSWVKPPREFRPPPLLRPTGRP
;
A
#
# COMPACT_ATOMS: atom_id res chain seq x y z
N MET A 1 17.36 -12.82 17.11
CA MET A 1 16.39 -12.20 16.18
C MET A 1 16.43 -12.88 14.82
N GLU A 2 17.56 -12.98 14.13
CA GLU A 2 17.64 -13.62 12.79
C GLU A 2 17.13 -15.07 12.75
N ARG A 3 17.39 -15.87 13.79
CA ARG A 3 16.85 -17.25 13.91
C ARG A 3 15.32 -17.35 13.89
N ILE A 4 14.60 -16.26 14.12
CA ILE A 4 13.12 -16.23 14.19
C ILE A 4 12.53 -15.47 13.00
N VAL A 5 13.16 -14.37 12.55
CA VAL A 5 12.60 -13.45 11.54
C VAL A 5 13.28 -13.58 10.17
N GLY A 6 14.37 -14.35 10.06
CA GLY A 6 15.23 -14.41 8.87
C GLY A 6 16.22 -13.24 8.81
N SER A 7 17.11 -13.27 7.81
CA SER A 7 18.07 -12.19 7.56
C SER A 7 17.51 -11.12 6.62
N TYR A 8 18.06 -9.90 6.67
CA TYR A 8 17.69 -8.86 5.70
C TYR A 8 18.00 -9.29 4.26
N ASP A 9 19.16 -9.94 4.04
CA ASP A 9 19.59 -10.44 2.73
C ASP A 9 18.55 -11.41 2.13
N GLU A 10 18.07 -12.38 2.93
CA GLU A 10 17.01 -13.31 2.52
C GLU A 10 15.71 -12.58 2.19
N GLY A 11 15.32 -11.58 2.99
CA GLY A 11 14.14 -10.77 2.74
C GLY A 11 14.20 -10.07 1.37
N TYR A 12 15.30 -9.39 1.07
CA TYR A 12 15.49 -8.72 -0.22
C TYR A 12 15.59 -9.70 -1.39
N PHE A 13 16.21 -10.88 -1.18
CA PHE A 13 16.25 -11.94 -2.17
C PHE A 13 14.85 -12.45 -2.54
N LYS A 14 13.94 -12.52 -1.55
CA LYS A 14 12.56 -12.99 -1.72
C LYS A 14 11.62 -11.96 -2.36
N MET A 15 11.96 -10.66 -2.35
CA MET A 15 11.08 -9.60 -2.85
C MET A 15 10.56 -9.80 -4.29
N PRO A 16 11.38 -10.18 -5.28
CA PRO A 16 10.88 -10.39 -6.65
C PRO A 16 9.92 -11.58 -6.74
N PHE A 17 10.16 -12.64 -5.97
CA PHE A 17 9.27 -13.81 -5.90
C PHE A 17 7.91 -13.41 -5.33
N LEU A 18 7.92 -12.67 -4.21
CA LEU A 18 6.72 -12.14 -3.57
C LEU A 18 5.93 -11.26 -4.54
N THR A 19 6.57 -10.38 -5.31
CA THR A 19 5.85 -9.52 -6.27
C THR A 19 5.13 -10.30 -7.37
N ILE A 20 5.75 -11.37 -7.90
CA ILE A 20 5.12 -12.23 -8.91
C ILE A 20 3.92 -12.95 -8.30
N LYS A 21 4.06 -13.47 -7.08
CA LYS A 21 2.98 -14.19 -6.41
C LYS A 21 1.83 -13.28 -6.00
N LEU A 22 2.11 -12.08 -5.51
CA LEU A 22 1.07 -11.08 -5.23
C LEU A 22 0.28 -10.74 -6.49
N LEU A 23 0.96 -10.57 -7.62
CA LEU A 23 0.31 -10.25 -8.90
C LEU A 23 -0.53 -11.42 -9.41
N ASN A 24 -0.04 -12.66 -9.28
CA ASN A 24 -0.80 -13.85 -9.67
C ASN A 24 -2.02 -14.08 -8.78
N ALA A 25 -1.90 -13.86 -7.47
CA ALA A 25 -3.02 -13.99 -6.53
C ALA A 25 -4.04 -12.85 -6.69
N ASN A 26 -3.59 -11.67 -7.12
CA ASN A 26 -4.44 -10.48 -7.29
C ASN A 26 -4.28 -9.88 -8.70
N PRO A 27 -4.81 -10.54 -9.75
CA PRO A 27 -4.70 -10.05 -11.12
C PRO A 27 -5.23 -8.64 -11.29
N GLY A 28 -4.56 -7.85 -12.14
CA GLY A 28 -4.88 -6.44 -12.38
C GLY A 28 -4.29 -5.46 -11.35
N SER A 29 -3.63 -5.96 -10.30
CA SER A 29 -2.89 -5.10 -9.37
C SER A 29 -1.68 -4.45 -10.06
N ILE A 30 -1.27 -3.26 -9.60
CA ILE A 30 -0.05 -2.59 -10.06
C ILE A 30 1.06 -2.96 -9.07
N ILE A 31 1.85 -3.95 -9.43
CA ILE A 31 2.94 -4.47 -8.59
C ILE A 31 4.21 -4.54 -9.40
N SER A 32 5.29 -3.97 -8.87
CA SER A 32 6.59 -3.99 -9.53
C SER A 32 7.73 -4.07 -8.52
N CYS A 33 8.80 -4.75 -8.93
CA CYS A 33 10.07 -4.80 -8.22
C CYS A 33 11.15 -4.31 -9.19
N SER A 34 11.90 -3.29 -8.80
CA SER A 34 12.90 -2.63 -9.65
C SER A 34 14.30 -2.80 -9.08
N ARG A 35 15.28 -2.84 -9.99
CA ARG A 35 16.71 -2.91 -9.69
C ARG A 35 17.47 -1.95 -10.60
N ASP A 36 18.68 -1.60 -10.21
CA ASP A 36 19.67 -1.02 -11.09
C ASP A 36 20.24 -2.12 -12.00
N ASP A 37 20.24 -1.91 -13.32
CA ASP A 37 20.63 -2.98 -14.26
C ASP A 37 22.14 -3.19 -14.37
N ALA A 38 22.97 -2.21 -13.98
CA ALA A 38 24.42 -2.35 -13.99
C ALA A 38 24.93 -3.16 -12.78
N THR A 39 24.35 -2.90 -11.60
CA THR A 39 24.75 -3.49 -10.32
C THR A 39 23.86 -4.64 -9.88
N LEU A 40 22.69 -4.79 -10.51
CA LEU A 40 21.60 -5.72 -10.15
C LEU A 40 21.01 -5.45 -8.76
N GLN A 41 21.34 -4.33 -8.11
CA GLN A 41 20.87 -4.00 -6.78
C GLN A 41 19.42 -3.57 -6.80
N TRP A 42 18.64 -4.08 -5.85
CA TRP A 42 17.27 -3.63 -5.63
C TRP A 42 17.19 -2.12 -5.38
N THR A 43 16.21 -1.45 -5.97
CA THR A 43 15.99 0.00 -5.83
C THR A 43 14.65 0.35 -5.20
N ARG A 44 13.56 -0.29 -5.65
CA ARG A 44 12.22 -0.07 -5.11
C ARG A 44 11.30 -1.25 -5.38
N THR A 45 10.29 -1.38 -4.54
CA THR A 45 9.12 -2.22 -4.77
C THR A 45 7.88 -1.35 -4.61
N MET A 46 6.96 -1.43 -5.56
CA MET A 46 5.65 -0.79 -5.48
C MET A 46 4.58 -1.86 -5.45
N VAL A 47 3.62 -1.72 -4.54
CA VAL A 47 2.45 -2.60 -4.43
C VAL A 47 1.20 -1.74 -4.36
N MET A 48 0.31 -1.91 -5.33
CA MET A 48 -1.04 -1.34 -5.31
C MET A 48 -2.02 -2.41 -5.75
N PHE A 49 -2.81 -2.93 -4.81
CA PHE A 49 -3.81 -3.95 -5.13
C PHE A 49 -4.92 -3.38 -6.00
N LYS A 50 -5.40 -4.17 -6.96
CA LYS A 50 -6.54 -3.80 -7.80
C LYS A 50 -7.75 -3.42 -6.96
N ALA A 51 -8.03 -4.18 -5.89
CA ALA A 51 -9.10 -3.92 -4.95
C ALA A 51 -9.00 -2.52 -4.31
N SER A 52 -7.80 -2.12 -3.86
CA SER A 52 -7.56 -0.79 -3.28
C SER A 52 -7.70 0.33 -4.30
N TYR A 53 -7.16 0.15 -5.51
CA TYR A 53 -7.28 1.11 -6.61
C TYR A 53 -8.74 1.34 -7.02
N ASP A 54 -9.46 0.25 -7.21
CA ASP A 54 -10.87 0.25 -7.58
C ASP A 54 -11.78 0.82 -6.48
N GLY A 55 -11.49 0.46 -5.23
CA GLY A 55 -12.19 0.99 -4.07
C GLY A 55 -11.99 2.51 -3.96
N TRP A 56 -10.76 2.98 -4.19
CA TRP A 56 -10.47 4.41 -4.21
C TRP A 56 -11.25 5.15 -5.30
N LEU A 57 -11.21 4.67 -6.55
CA LEU A 57 -11.93 5.29 -7.67
C LEU A 57 -13.44 5.37 -7.46
N ARG A 58 -14.03 4.35 -6.83
CA ARG A 58 -15.49 4.23 -6.70
C ARG A 58 -16.05 4.75 -5.39
N GLY A 59 -15.23 4.92 -4.37
CA GLY A 59 -15.68 5.07 -2.98
C GLY A 59 -14.93 6.12 -2.17
N CYS A 60 -13.75 6.54 -2.63
CA CYS A 60 -12.93 7.52 -1.94
C CYS A 60 -12.88 8.85 -2.66
N ARG A 61 -12.63 9.90 -1.90
CA ARG A 61 -12.37 11.24 -2.44
C ARG A 61 -11.11 11.21 -3.31
N PRO A 62 -11.04 12.05 -4.37
CA PRO A 62 -9.88 12.13 -5.27
C PRO A 62 -8.70 12.87 -4.62
N VAL A 63 -8.36 12.49 -3.40
CA VAL A 63 -7.26 13.02 -2.60
C VAL A 63 -6.47 11.83 -2.08
N LEU A 64 -5.16 11.88 -2.30
CA LEU A 64 -4.21 10.91 -1.80
C LEU A 64 -3.23 11.63 -0.89
N GLU A 65 -3.02 11.10 0.30
CA GLU A 65 -1.95 11.52 1.20
C GLU A 65 -0.80 10.52 1.09
N LEU A 66 0.43 11.02 1.04
CA LEU A 66 1.63 10.20 1.05
C LEU A 66 2.32 10.40 2.39
N ASP A 67 2.42 9.34 3.18
CA ASP A 67 3.19 9.32 4.41
C ASP A 67 4.36 8.35 4.27
N GLY A 68 5.45 8.61 4.99
CA GLY A 68 6.67 7.84 4.88
C GLY A 68 7.44 7.73 6.18
N CYS A 69 8.05 6.57 6.39
CA CYS A 69 8.98 6.37 7.50
C CYS A 69 10.32 5.82 7.01
N PHE A 70 11.40 6.23 7.66
CA PHE A 70 12.72 5.66 7.41
C PHE A 70 12.83 4.28 8.04
N LEU A 71 13.28 3.30 7.25
CA LEU A 71 13.48 1.94 7.71
C LEU A 71 14.75 1.86 8.56
N LYS A 72 14.60 1.34 9.78
CA LYS A 72 15.71 1.00 10.67
C LYS A 72 16.14 -0.43 10.36
N GLY A 73 17.15 -0.59 9.50
CA GLY A 73 17.67 -1.90 9.11
C GLY A 73 19.03 -1.81 8.42
N LYS A 74 19.65 -2.96 8.15
CA LYS A 74 20.99 -3.09 7.53
C LYS A 74 21.18 -2.19 6.31
N TYR A 75 20.15 -2.07 5.48
CA TYR A 75 20.18 -1.33 4.22
C TYR A 75 19.56 0.08 4.30
N GLY A 76 18.99 0.45 5.46
CA GLY A 76 18.20 1.67 5.57
C GLY A 76 17.01 1.69 4.60
N GLY A 77 16.77 2.82 3.97
CA GLY A 77 15.68 3.05 3.02
C GLY A 77 14.48 3.77 3.64
N ALA A 78 13.42 3.89 2.85
CA ALA A 78 12.15 4.49 3.26
C ALA A 78 10.99 3.59 2.84
N CYS A 79 10.00 3.45 3.71
CA CYS A 79 8.71 2.88 3.37
C CYS A 79 7.74 4.04 3.14
N LEU A 80 7.15 4.10 1.95
CA LEU A 80 6.12 5.08 1.61
C LEU A 80 4.77 4.37 1.58
N SER A 81 3.77 4.99 2.18
CA SER A 81 2.39 4.54 2.18
C SER A 81 1.49 5.61 1.59
N ILE A 82 0.55 5.19 0.75
CA ILE A 82 -0.45 6.08 0.17
C ILE A 82 -1.77 5.81 0.89
N ILE A 83 -2.40 6.86 1.40
CA ILE A 83 -3.69 6.79 2.08
C ILE A 83 -4.73 7.55 1.27
N GLY A 84 -5.83 6.87 0.96
CA GLY A 84 -7.03 7.49 0.39
C GLY A 84 -8.02 7.85 1.48
N PHE A 85 -8.80 8.90 1.25
CA PHE A 85 -9.87 9.30 2.17
C PHE A 85 -11.21 8.78 1.67
N ASP A 86 -11.82 7.85 2.40
CA ASP A 86 -13.21 7.49 2.14
C ASP A 86 -14.15 8.64 2.56
N GLY A 87 -15.42 8.53 2.21
CA GLY A 87 -16.42 9.50 2.66
C GLY A 87 -16.81 9.37 4.13
N ASN A 88 -16.34 8.35 4.85
CA ASN A 88 -16.73 8.05 6.23
C ASN A 88 -15.66 8.45 7.26
N ASN A 89 -14.76 9.36 6.91
CA ASN A 89 -13.75 9.77 7.86
C ASN A 89 -14.41 10.55 9.02
N ASP A 90 -14.31 9.99 10.23
CA ASP A 90 -14.82 10.48 11.51
C ASP A 90 -14.52 11.97 11.82
N ARG A 91 -13.64 12.60 11.05
CA ARG A 91 -13.39 14.05 11.04
C ARG A 91 -14.62 14.89 10.67
N GLN A 92 -15.69 14.29 10.15
CA GLN A 92 -16.97 14.96 9.90
C GLN A 92 -18.07 14.63 10.92
N LYS A 93 -17.79 13.84 11.97
CA LYS A 93 -18.72 13.65 13.08
C LYS A 93 -19.04 15.03 13.67
N GLY A 94 -20.30 15.46 13.54
CA GLY A 94 -20.78 16.76 14.01
C GLY A 94 -21.00 17.80 12.91
N LEU A 95 -20.39 17.67 11.72
CA LEU A 95 -20.66 18.59 10.61
C LEU A 95 -22.09 18.42 10.09
N ILE A 96 -22.57 17.16 10.03
CA ILE A 96 -23.96 16.83 9.70
C ILE A 96 -24.92 17.47 10.71
N LYS A 97 -24.62 17.35 12.01
CA LYS A 97 -25.44 17.93 13.08
C LYS A 97 -25.42 19.46 13.03
N ALA A 98 -24.25 20.07 12.87
CA ALA A 98 -24.10 21.52 12.74
C ALA A 98 -24.81 22.07 11.49
N VAL A 99 -24.81 21.35 10.37
CA VAL A 99 -25.57 21.75 9.17
C VAL A 99 -27.07 21.68 9.44
N ALA A 100 -27.56 20.61 10.07
CA ALA A 100 -28.97 20.50 10.46
C ALA A 100 -29.39 21.59 11.45
N ASP A 101 -28.53 21.92 12.42
CA ASP A 101 -28.81 22.89 13.49
C ASP A 101 -28.72 24.35 13.00
N ASN A 102 -27.89 24.67 12.00
CA ASN A 102 -27.64 26.04 11.54
C ASN A 102 -28.23 26.37 10.17
N PHE A 103 -28.60 25.38 9.35
CA PHE A 103 -29.10 25.57 7.99
C PHE A 103 -30.40 24.77 7.76
N TYR A 104 -31.45 25.15 8.50
CA TYR A 104 -32.78 24.55 8.39
C TYR A 104 -33.29 24.58 6.93
N ASN A 105 -33.82 23.46 6.45
CA ASN A 105 -34.27 23.20 5.06
C ASN A 105 -33.18 23.09 3.99
N CYS A 106 -31.89 23.14 4.33
CA CYS A 106 -30.85 22.71 3.40
C CYS A 106 -30.93 21.19 3.22
N ASN A 107 -31.44 20.76 2.07
CA ASN A 107 -31.36 19.38 1.65
C ASN A 107 -29.88 18.95 1.72
N HIS A 108 -29.58 17.84 2.41
CA HIS A 108 -28.22 17.28 2.55
C HIS A 108 -27.52 16.93 1.21
N ARG A 109 -28.12 17.30 0.08
CA ARG A 109 -27.63 17.24 -1.31
C ARG A 109 -26.26 17.89 -1.55
N TYR A 110 -25.69 18.63 -0.60
CA TYR A 110 -24.30 19.09 -0.66
C TYR A 110 -23.28 18.10 -0.06
N CYS A 111 -23.72 16.99 0.54
CA CYS A 111 -22.83 15.87 0.85
C CYS A 111 -22.48 15.17 -0.46
N SER A 112 -21.24 15.38 -0.93
CA SER A 112 -20.67 14.67 -2.09
C SER A 112 -21.04 13.18 -2.11
N GLU A 113 -21.25 12.60 -3.30
CA GLU A 113 -21.53 11.17 -3.51
C GLU A 113 -20.64 10.24 -2.68
N TYR A 114 -19.40 10.66 -2.39
CA TYR A 114 -18.46 9.91 -1.56
C TYR A 114 -19.00 9.60 -0.15
N HIS A 115 -19.94 10.39 0.38
CA HIS A 115 -20.54 10.17 1.71
C HIS A 115 -21.75 9.21 1.70
N TRP A 116 -22.16 8.69 0.53
CA TRP A 116 -23.30 7.79 0.46
C TRP A 116 -22.91 6.39 0.94
N VAL A 117 -23.83 5.71 1.65
CA VAL A 117 -23.61 4.34 2.13
C VAL A 117 -23.25 3.40 0.98
N SER A 118 -23.92 3.52 -0.16
CA SER A 118 -23.63 2.72 -1.35
C SER A 118 -22.22 2.97 -1.89
N THR A 119 -21.72 4.20 -1.83
CA THR A 119 -20.37 4.59 -2.23
C THR A 119 -19.31 4.08 -1.26
N TYR A 120 -19.58 4.18 0.04
CA TYR A 120 -18.75 3.58 1.10
C TYR A 120 -18.62 2.06 0.92
N MET A 121 -19.73 1.35 0.71
CA MET A 121 -19.71 -0.11 0.48
C MET A 121 -18.88 -0.50 -0.74
N LYS A 122 -18.90 0.31 -1.81
CA LYS A 122 -18.07 0.07 -3.01
C LYS A 122 -16.56 0.15 -2.74
N ALA A 123 -16.13 0.96 -1.76
CA ALA A 123 -14.72 1.08 -1.39
C ALA A 123 -14.15 -0.24 -0.83
N TYR A 124 -15.00 -1.01 -0.12
CA TYR A 124 -14.62 -2.24 0.56
C TYR A 124 -15.18 -3.51 -0.10
N ALA A 125 -15.81 -3.39 -1.26
CA ALA A 125 -16.48 -4.51 -1.94
C ALA A 125 -15.52 -5.55 -2.52
N SER A 126 -14.26 -5.18 -2.75
CA SER A 126 -13.29 -6.04 -3.43
C SER A 126 -12.33 -6.71 -2.43
N THR A 127 -12.16 -8.02 -2.57
CA THR A 127 -11.25 -8.82 -1.74
C THR A 127 -9.82 -8.75 -2.27
N VAL A 128 -8.85 -8.67 -1.35
CA VAL A 128 -7.43 -8.96 -1.62
C VAL A 128 -7.17 -10.41 -1.23
N TYR A 129 -6.70 -11.21 -2.18
CA TYR A 129 -6.41 -12.62 -1.97
C TYR A 129 -5.03 -12.81 -1.32
N PRO A 130 -4.93 -13.69 -0.32
CA PRO A 130 -3.66 -14.01 0.31
C PRO A 130 -2.73 -14.74 -0.66
N VAL A 131 -1.43 -14.61 -0.44
CA VAL A 131 -0.40 -15.36 -1.17
C VAL A 131 -0.18 -16.69 -0.46
N ALA A 132 -0.10 -17.77 -1.24
CA ALA A 132 0.22 -19.10 -0.73
C ALA A 132 1.66 -19.18 -0.20
N ASP A 133 1.93 -20.24 0.57
CA ASP A 133 3.21 -20.47 1.24
C ASP A 133 4.43 -20.37 0.32
N GLU A 134 5.57 -19.97 0.90
CA GLU A 134 6.85 -19.76 0.21
C GLU A 134 7.35 -21.00 -0.53
N THR A 135 7.02 -22.21 -0.04
CA THR A 135 7.37 -23.47 -0.71
C THR A 135 6.82 -23.58 -2.14
N SER A 136 5.78 -22.81 -2.48
CA SER A 136 5.18 -22.77 -3.82
C SER A 136 5.86 -21.77 -4.77
N TRP A 137 6.88 -21.04 -4.32
CA TRP A 137 7.45 -19.91 -5.06
C TRP A 137 8.43 -20.35 -6.14
N VAL A 138 8.25 -19.81 -7.34
CA VAL A 138 9.06 -20.13 -8.52
C VAL A 138 10.11 -19.04 -8.71
N LYS A 139 11.31 -19.42 -9.15
CA LYS A 139 12.44 -18.52 -9.37
C LYS A 139 12.07 -17.40 -10.37
N PRO A 140 12.33 -16.12 -10.04
CA PRO A 140 12.08 -15.01 -10.94
C PRO A 140 13.05 -15.06 -12.13
N PRO A 141 12.65 -14.53 -13.30
CA PRO A 141 13.48 -14.53 -14.50
C PRO A 141 14.68 -13.58 -14.43
N ARG A 142 14.72 -12.69 -13.42
CA ARG A 142 15.77 -11.69 -13.22
C ARG A 142 16.40 -11.86 -11.85
N GLU A 143 17.72 -11.74 -11.79
CA GLU A 143 18.49 -11.77 -10.54
C GLU A 143 18.34 -10.46 -9.78
N PHE A 144 18.27 -10.51 -8.45
CA PHE A 144 18.28 -9.30 -7.62
C PHE A 144 19.36 -9.46 -6.55
N ARG A 145 20.16 -8.41 -6.38
CA ARG A 145 21.08 -8.28 -5.27
C ARG A 145 20.48 -7.36 -4.20
N PRO A 146 20.82 -7.57 -2.92
CA PRO A 146 20.39 -6.65 -1.87
C PRO A 146 20.81 -5.21 -2.17
N PRO A 147 20.14 -4.22 -1.55
CA PRO A 147 20.51 -2.82 -1.71
C PRO A 147 21.96 -2.56 -1.24
N PRO A 148 22.59 -1.45 -1.68
CA PRO A 148 23.89 -1.07 -1.14
C PRO A 148 23.80 -0.75 0.35
N LEU A 149 24.86 -1.05 1.09
CA LEU A 149 24.99 -0.66 2.49
C LEU A 149 25.24 0.85 2.57
N LEU A 150 24.25 1.61 3.04
CA LEU A 150 24.34 3.07 3.13
C LEU A 150 25.06 3.57 4.39
N ARG A 151 25.19 2.74 5.43
CA ARG A 151 25.92 3.08 6.66
C ARG A 151 26.68 1.86 7.21
N PRO A 152 27.92 2.02 7.72
CA PRO A 152 28.55 1.00 8.55
C PRO A 152 27.71 0.74 9.80
N THR A 153 27.73 -0.48 10.33
CA THR A 153 27.12 -0.82 11.62
C THR A 153 27.75 0.01 12.75
N GLY A 154 27.01 0.98 13.31
CA GLY A 154 27.47 1.83 14.41
C GLY A 154 26.53 3.02 14.70
N ARG A 155 26.66 3.62 15.91
CA ARG A 155 25.98 4.88 16.29
C ARG A 155 26.52 6.03 15.41
N PRO A 156 25.70 7.06 15.07
CA PRO A 156 26.17 8.25 14.36
C PRO A 156 27.38 8.90 15.02
#